data_AF-A0A7S0B014-F1
#
_entry.id   AF-A0A7S0B014-F1
#
_cell.length_a   1.000
_cell.length_b   1.000
_cell.length_c   1.000
_cell.angle_alpha   90.00
_cell.angle_beta   90.00
_cell.angle_gamma   90.00
#
_symmetry.space_group_name_H-M   'P 1'
#
loop_
_entity.id
_entity.type
_entity.pdbx_description
1 polymer ?
#
loop_
_entity_poly.entity_id
_entity_poly.type
_entity_poly.pdbx_seq_one_letter_code
_entity_poly.pdbx_strand_id
1 'polypeptide(L)'
;LVKETAAKNGSNLTVPGMKTTLQTLEWQIGRLELLAKEVQRMISQHEGVLYRNNGDESFGIRFDMGGKLRVKILLSNSFAHGPIDLTLDQIEDDVDISRIRRQLVKNSKPGFGSMSRALDIIAAAVSAK
;
A
#
# COMPACT_ATOMS: atom_id res chain seq x y z
N LEU A 1 36.45 -8.64 -10.22
CA LEU A 1 37.70 -8.58 -9.44
C LEU A 1 38.18 -7.13 -9.43
N VAL A 2 37.66 -6.33 -8.50
CA VAL A 2 38.14 -4.96 -8.27
C VAL A 2 39.34 -5.09 -7.34
N LYS A 3 40.52 -4.64 -7.80
CA LYS A 3 41.74 -4.67 -6.98
C LYS A 3 41.63 -3.60 -5.89
N GLU A 4 41.47 -4.05 -4.65
CA GLU A 4 41.73 -3.23 -3.47
C GLU A 4 43.19 -2.81 -3.47
N THR A 5 43.43 -1.51 -3.60
CA THR A 5 44.73 -0.92 -3.27
C THR A 5 44.53 -0.19 -1.95
N ALA A 6 44.78 -0.91 -0.85
CA ALA A 6 44.73 -0.34 0.49
C ALA A 6 45.86 0.69 0.65
N ALA A 7 45.52 1.97 0.49
CA ALA A 7 46.39 3.07 0.85
C ALA A 7 46.30 3.29 2.37
N LYS A 8 47.41 3.02 3.06
CA LYS A 8 47.70 3.53 4.39
C LYS A 8 47.61 5.06 4.36
N ASN A 9 46.48 5.62 4.77
CA ASN A 9 46.29 6.95 5.34
C ASN A 9 44.79 7.10 5.57
N GLY A 10 44.39 7.50 6.77
CA GLY A 10 42.99 7.71 7.19
C GLY A 10 42.29 8.82 6.39
N SER A 11 42.10 8.58 5.11
CA SER A 11 41.27 9.36 4.23
C SER A 11 39.88 8.77 4.31
N ASN A 12 38.96 9.53 4.90
CA ASN A 12 37.53 9.22 4.79
C ASN A 12 37.21 9.15 3.30
N LEU A 13 37.04 7.93 2.78
CA LEU A 13 36.54 7.66 1.45
C LEU A 13 35.09 8.14 1.40
N THR A 14 34.89 9.43 1.15
CA THR A 14 33.57 10.00 0.90
C THR A 14 33.20 9.73 -0.55
N VAL A 15 32.50 8.62 -0.79
CA VAL A 15 31.89 8.36 -2.09
C VAL A 15 30.80 9.42 -2.33
N PRO A 16 30.94 10.31 -3.34
CA PRO A 16 29.95 11.34 -3.60
C PRO A 16 28.57 10.71 -3.85
N GLY A 17 27.54 11.24 -3.17
CA GLY A 17 26.17 10.74 -3.29
C GLY A 17 25.83 9.48 -2.46
N MET A 18 26.80 8.85 -1.80
CA MET A 18 26.54 7.66 -0.97
C MET A 18 25.63 7.97 0.23
N LYS A 19 25.84 9.11 0.90
CA LYS A 19 24.96 9.56 2.00
C LYS A 19 23.51 9.71 1.54
N THR A 20 23.29 10.39 0.42
CA THR A 20 21.95 10.61 -0.16
C THR A 20 21.31 9.29 -0.58
N THR A 21 22.10 8.37 -1.14
CA THR A 21 21.64 7.04 -1.53
C THR A 21 21.20 6.23 -0.31
N LEU A 22 22.02 6.19 0.75
CA LEU A 22 21.69 5.50 2.01
C LEU A 22 20.43 6.09 2.65
N GLN A 23 20.33 7.42 2.72
CA GLN A 23 19.12 8.09 3.23
C GLN A 23 17.86 7.74 2.42
N THR A 24 17.98 7.64 1.09
CA THR A 24 16.87 7.25 0.23
C THR A 24 16.42 5.82 0.50
N LEU A 25 17.38 4.89 0.67
CA LEU A 25 17.10 3.50 1.00
C LEU A 25 16.46 3.38 2.39
N GLU A 26 16.96 4.08 3.40
CA GLU A 26 16.37 4.12 4.75
C GLU A 26 14.91 4.57 4.70
N TRP A 27 14.61 5.62 3.94
CA TRP A 27 13.24 6.09 3.76
C TRP A 27 12.35 5.12 3.00
N GLN A 28 12.89 4.36 2.04
CA GLN A 28 12.14 3.33 1.33
C GLN A 28 11.83 2.15 2.25
N ILE A 29 12.80 1.69 3.03
CA ILE A 29 12.64 0.61 4.01
C ILE A 29 11.58 0.99 5.05
N GLY A 30 11.70 2.16 5.68
CA GLY A 30 10.73 2.59 6.69
C GLY A 30 9.31 2.69 6.14
N ARG A 31 9.14 3.04 4.86
CA ARG A 31 7.83 3.05 4.19
C ARG A 31 7.29 1.64 3.93
N LEU A 32 8.13 0.71 3.52
CA LEU A 32 7.75 -0.69 3.34
C LEU A 32 7.33 -1.32 4.66
N GLU A 33 8.00 -0.99 5.77
CA GLU A 33 7.60 -1.44 7.11
C GLU A 33 6.22 -0.92 7.52
N LEU A 34 5.94 0.36 7.27
CA LEU A 34 4.63 0.95 7.53
C LEU A 34 3.54 0.31 6.66
N LEU A 35 3.84 0.04 5.39
CA LEU A 35 2.94 -0.67 4.50
C LEU A 35 2.64 -2.07 5.03
N ALA A 36 3.67 -2.84 5.39
CA ALA A 36 3.51 -4.18 5.93
C ALA A 36 2.61 -4.20 7.17
N LYS A 37 2.81 -3.24 8.09
CA LYS A 37 1.95 -3.08 9.29
C LYS A 37 0.51 -2.76 8.92
N GLU A 38 0.28 -1.90 7.93
CA GLU A 38 -1.06 -1.54 7.48
C GLU A 38 -1.78 -2.73 6.83
N VAL A 39 -1.09 -3.45 5.93
CA VAL A 39 -1.59 -4.68 5.30
C VAL A 39 -1.96 -5.72 6.35
N GLN A 40 -1.06 -5.98 7.30
CA GLN A 40 -1.29 -6.95 8.38
C GLN A 40 -2.52 -6.58 9.20
N ARG A 41 -2.65 -5.29 9.58
CA ARG A 41 -3.81 -4.79 10.31
C ARG A 41 -5.10 -5.05 9.51
N MET A 42 -5.14 -4.67 8.24
CA MET A 42 -6.37 -4.80 7.45
C MET A 42 -6.77 -6.25 7.21
N ILE A 43 -5.81 -7.12 6.92
CA ILE A 43 -6.05 -8.57 6.79
C ILE A 43 -6.72 -9.08 8.06
N SER A 44 -6.21 -8.68 9.24
CA SER A 44 -6.78 -9.10 10.52
C SER A 44 -8.17 -8.50 10.83
N GLN A 45 -8.41 -7.25 10.42
CA GLN A 45 -9.59 -6.49 10.83
C GLN A 45 -10.79 -6.72 9.89
N HIS A 46 -10.53 -7.04 8.62
CA HIS A 46 -11.57 -7.19 7.58
C HIS A 46 -11.49 -8.55 6.86
N GLU A 47 -10.84 -9.55 7.46
CA GLU A 47 -10.70 -10.90 6.90
C GLU A 47 -10.13 -10.90 5.46
N GLY A 48 -9.10 -10.07 5.23
CA GLY A 48 -8.51 -9.88 3.91
C GLY A 48 -7.73 -11.10 3.43
N VAL A 49 -7.87 -11.42 2.14
CA VAL A 49 -7.12 -12.51 1.49
C VAL A 49 -6.06 -11.91 0.57
N LEU A 50 -4.80 -12.23 0.85
CA LEU A 50 -3.69 -11.89 -0.04
C LEU A 50 -3.75 -12.78 -1.29
N TYR A 51 -3.58 -12.19 -2.46
CA TYR A 51 -3.54 -12.93 -3.72
C TYR A 51 -2.41 -12.41 -4.59
N ARG A 52 -1.89 -13.28 -5.45
CA ARG A 52 -1.00 -12.89 -6.55
C ARG A 52 -1.87 -12.62 -7.77
N ASN A 53 -1.64 -11.50 -8.45
CA ASN A 53 -2.38 -11.21 -9.68
C ASN A 53 -1.93 -12.16 -10.80
N ASN A 54 -2.88 -12.73 -11.55
CA ASN A 54 -2.55 -13.64 -12.63
C ASN A 54 -2.20 -12.82 -13.88
N GLY A 55 -0.92 -12.61 -14.13
CA GLY A 55 -0.43 -11.90 -15.33
C GLY A 55 0.79 -11.01 -15.09
N ASP A 56 1.08 -10.68 -13.84
CA ASP A 56 2.29 -9.98 -13.42
C ASP A 56 2.79 -10.48 -12.05
N GLU A 57 3.95 -10.00 -11.59
CA GLU A 57 4.47 -10.33 -10.26
C GLU A 57 3.86 -9.47 -9.14
N SER A 58 2.70 -8.85 -9.39
CA SER A 58 2.06 -7.99 -8.40
C SER A 58 1.26 -8.80 -7.37
N PHE A 59 1.15 -8.22 -6.18
CA PHE A 59 0.33 -8.74 -5.10
C PHE A 59 -0.86 -7.82 -4.91
N GLY A 60 -1.98 -8.40 -4.54
CA GLY A 60 -3.17 -7.65 -4.14
C GLY A 60 -3.76 -8.21 -2.86
N ILE A 61 -4.67 -7.44 -2.29
CA ILE A 61 -5.49 -7.87 -1.15
C ILE A 61 -6.94 -7.78 -1.57
N ARG A 62 -7.70 -8.83 -1.28
CA ARG A 62 -9.13 -8.90 -1.54
C ARG A 62 -9.89 -8.93 -0.22
N PHE A 63 -10.95 -8.13 -0.14
CA PHE A 63 -11.88 -8.09 0.99
C PHE A 63 -13.29 -8.33 0.46
N ASP A 64 -14.03 -9.25 1.07
CA ASP A 64 -15.44 -9.46 0.78
C ASP A 64 -16.26 -8.78 1.90
N MET A 65 -16.86 -7.64 1.57
CA MET A 65 -17.56 -6.78 2.52
C MET A 65 -19.04 -7.15 2.54
N GLY A 66 -19.43 -7.91 3.57
CA GLY A 66 -20.83 -8.26 3.86
C GLY A 66 -21.54 -9.03 2.75
N GLY A 67 -20.80 -9.69 1.85
CA GLY A 67 -21.35 -10.40 0.68
C GLY A 67 -21.84 -9.49 -0.46
N LYS A 68 -21.89 -8.17 -0.26
CA LYS A 68 -22.47 -7.21 -1.21
C LYS A 68 -21.44 -6.57 -2.12
N LEU A 69 -20.23 -6.40 -1.62
CA LEU A 69 -19.18 -5.66 -2.28
C LEU A 69 -17.84 -6.37 -2.10
N ARG A 70 -17.14 -6.59 -3.21
CA ARG A 70 -15.77 -7.08 -3.20
C ARG A 70 -14.82 -5.94 -3.47
N VAL A 71 -13.86 -5.75 -2.57
CA VAL A 71 -12.82 -4.72 -2.67
C VAL A 71 -11.51 -5.40 -3.01
N LYS A 72 -10.85 -4.94 -4.07
CA LYS A 72 -9.50 -5.38 -4.43
C LYS A 72 -8.57 -4.19 -4.34
N ILE A 73 -7.44 -4.35 -3.66
CA ILE A 73 -6.39 -3.35 -3.55
C ILE A 73 -5.13 -3.93 -4.16
N LEU A 74 -4.55 -3.22 -5.12
CA LEU A 74 -3.28 -3.62 -5.74
C LEU A 74 -2.11 -3.04 -4.94
N LEU A 75 -1.20 -3.89 -4.50
CA LEU A 75 0.02 -3.49 -3.82
C LEU A 75 1.11 -3.25 -4.87
N SER A 76 1.45 -1.97 -5.06
CA SER A 76 2.53 -1.54 -5.94
C SER A 76 3.63 -0.84 -5.14
N ASN A 77 4.85 -0.79 -5.68
CA ASN A 77 5.95 -0.02 -5.07
C ASN A 77 5.64 1.50 -4.99
N SER A 78 4.71 1.99 -5.81
CA SER A 78 4.21 3.36 -5.77
C SER A 78 3.21 3.63 -4.64
N PHE A 79 2.73 2.60 -3.95
CA PHE A 79 1.71 2.71 -2.91
C PHE A 79 2.11 3.70 -1.80
N ALA A 80 3.40 3.78 -1.46
CA ALA A 80 3.88 4.71 -0.43
C ALA A 80 3.88 6.19 -0.85
N HIS A 81 3.64 6.48 -2.14
CA HIS A 81 3.81 7.80 -2.74
C HIS A 81 2.56 8.30 -3.48
N GLY A 82 1.58 7.44 -3.73
CA GLY A 82 0.46 7.70 -4.61
C GLY A 82 -0.89 7.36 -3.99
N PRO A 83 -1.98 7.63 -4.74
CA PRO A 83 -3.30 7.15 -4.38
C PRO A 83 -3.33 5.61 -4.38
N ILE A 84 -4.22 5.05 -3.56
CA ILE A 84 -4.45 3.61 -3.53
C ILE A 84 -5.14 3.21 -4.82
N ASP A 85 -4.60 2.19 -5.48
CA ASP A 85 -5.28 1.52 -6.56
C ASP A 85 -6.28 0.52 -5.98
N LEU A 86 -7.56 0.91 -5.99
CA LEU A 86 -8.66 0.06 -5.56
C LEU A 86 -9.67 -0.18 -6.67
N THR A 87 -10.16 -1.41 -6.72
CA THR A 87 -11.31 -1.82 -7.54
C THR A 87 -12.46 -2.23 -6.62
N LEU A 88 -13.66 -1.79 -6.98
CA LEU A 88 -14.91 -2.11 -6.30
C LEU A 88 -15.77 -2.96 -7.24
N ASP A 89 -15.87 -4.25 -6.94
CA ASP A 89 -16.70 -5.20 -7.66
C ASP A 89 -18.01 -5.38 -6.90
N GLN A 90 -19.08 -4.82 -7.44
CA GLN A 90 -20.42 -4.93 -6.86
C GLN A 90 -20.98 -6.34 -7.06
N ILE A 91 -21.48 -6.95 -6.00
CA ILE A 91 -22.10 -8.29 -6.00
C ILE A 91 -23.62 -8.15 -5.90
N GLU A 92 -24.11 -7.22 -5.08
CA GLU A 92 -25.54 -6.89 -4.93
C GLU A 92 -25.84 -5.45 -5.39
N ASP A 93 -26.98 -5.23 -6.05
CA ASP A 93 -27.34 -3.95 -6.68
C ASP A 93 -27.71 -2.81 -5.70
N ASP A 94 -27.77 -3.08 -4.39
CA ASP A 94 -28.21 -2.12 -3.37
C ASP A 94 -27.09 -1.20 -2.83
N VAL A 95 -25.84 -1.40 -3.26
CA VAL A 95 -24.68 -0.60 -2.84
C VAL A 95 -24.48 0.62 -3.75
N ASP A 96 -24.56 1.83 -3.19
CA ASP A 96 -24.27 3.07 -3.93
C ASP A 96 -22.75 3.29 -4.11
N ILE A 97 -22.20 2.68 -5.16
CA ILE A 97 -20.79 2.80 -5.55
C ILE A 97 -20.40 4.26 -5.86
N SER A 98 -21.33 5.06 -6.38
CA SER A 98 -21.06 6.47 -6.72
C SER A 98 -20.86 7.32 -5.47
N ARG A 99 -21.63 7.07 -4.40
CA ARG A 99 -21.40 7.69 -3.09
C ARG A 99 -20.08 7.25 -2.48
N ILE A 100 -19.76 5.95 -2.52
CA ILE A 100 -18.49 5.44 -1.99
C ILE A 100 -17.30 6.10 -2.69
N ARG A 101 -17.30 6.15 -4.04
CA ARG A 101 -16.25 6.81 -4.82
C ARG A 101 -16.05 8.27 -4.43
N ARG A 102 -17.14 9.03 -4.27
CA ARG A 102 -17.07 10.44 -3.81
C ARG A 102 -16.45 10.56 -2.43
N GLN A 103 -16.79 9.67 -1.50
CA GLN A 103 -16.21 9.68 -0.15
C GLN A 103 -14.74 9.27 -0.16
N LEU A 104 -14.34 8.30 -0.98
CA LEU A 104 -12.94 7.89 -1.10
C LEU A 104 -12.06 9.03 -1.66
N VAL A 105 -12.50 9.71 -2.72
CA VAL A 105 -11.77 10.86 -3.29
C VAL A 105 -11.64 12.00 -2.28
N LYS A 106 -12.69 12.25 -1.49
CA LYS A 106 -12.70 13.34 -0.51
C LYS A 106 -11.84 13.06 0.73
N ASN A 107 -11.79 11.80 1.18
CA ASN A 107 -11.30 11.46 2.53
C ASN A 107 -10.08 10.53 2.54
N SER A 108 -9.79 9.81 1.45
CA SER A 108 -8.61 8.94 1.36
C SER A 108 -7.38 9.76 0.95
N LYS A 109 -6.72 10.37 1.93
CA LYS A 109 -5.42 11.04 1.71
C LYS A 109 -4.29 10.01 1.54
N PRO A 110 -3.32 10.23 0.63
CA PRO A 110 -2.19 9.33 0.45
C PRO A 110 -1.30 9.26 1.71
N GLY A 111 -0.55 8.17 1.84
CA GLY A 111 0.33 7.89 2.97
C GLY A 111 -0.19 6.82 3.93
N PHE A 112 0.46 6.69 5.09
CA PHE A 112 0.13 5.66 6.08
C PHE A 112 -1.32 5.77 6.57
N GLY A 113 -1.99 4.63 6.69
CA GLY A 113 -3.39 4.54 7.12
C GLY A 113 -4.39 4.87 6.00
N SER A 114 -3.92 5.05 4.77
CA SER A 114 -4.79 5.35 3.62
C SER A 114 -5.71 4.18 3.30
N MET A 115 -5.22 2.94 3.37
CA MET A 115 -6.04 1.77 3.09
C MET A 115 -7.00 1.48 4.24
N SER A 116 -6.53 1.65 5.48
CA SER A 116 -7.40 1.52 6.65
C SER A 116 -8.58 2.49 6.54
N ARG A 117 -8.31 3.77 6.24
CA ARG A 117 -9.35 4.78 6.00
C ARG A 117 -10.27 4.43 4.83
N ALA A 118 -9.72 3.93 3.73
CA ALA A 118 -10.51 3.52 2.58
C ALA A 118 -11.47 2.37 2.93
N LEU A 119 -10.99 1.35 3.64
CA LEU A 119 -11.83 0.24 4.09
C LEU A 119 -12.86 0.67 5.13
N ASP A 120 -12.51 1.56 6.06
CA ASP A 120 -13.47 2.11 7.03
C ASP A 120 -14.62 2.84 6.34
N ILE A 121 -14.32 3.65 5.32
CA ILE A 121 -15.33 4.35 4.49
C ILE A 121 -16.22 3.34 3.78
N ILE A 122 -15.64 2.30 3.18
CA ILE A 122 -16.38 1.27 2.45
C ILE A 122 -17.25 0.46 3.41
N ALA A 123 -16.70 0.02 4.54
CA ALA A 123 -17.41 -0.77 5.55
C ALA A 123 -18.60 0.00 6.12
N ALA A 124 -18.44 1.30 6.38
CA ALA A 124 -19.53 2.17 6.83
C ALA A 124 -20.65 2.30 5.78
N ALA A 125 -20.29 2.36 4.49
CA ALA A 125 -21.26 2.45 3.41
C ALA A 125 -22.01 1.13 3.16
N VAL A 126 -21.35 -0.02 3.31
CA VAL A 126 -21.95 -1.35 3.14
C VAL A 126 -22.82 -1.74 4.34
N SER A 127 -22.48 -1.24 5.54
CA SER A 127 -23.23 -1.54 6.78
C SER A 127 -24.45 -0.62 7.00
N ALA A 128 -24.55 0.49 6.28
CA ALA A 128 -25.69 1.40 6.36
C ALA A 128 -26.90 0.77 5.66
N LYS A 129 -27.87 0.29 6.45
CA LYS A 129 -29.21 -0.08 5.98
C LYS A 129 -30.02 1.15 5.58
#